data_AF-A0AAX6N0M8-F1
#
_entry.id   AF-A0AAX6N0M8-F1
#
_cell.length_a   1.000
_cell.length_b   1.000
_cell.length_c   1.000
_cell.angle_alpha   90.00
_cell.angle_beta   90.00
_cell.angle_gamma   90.00
#
_symmetry.space_group_name_H-M   'P 1'
#
loop_
_entity.id
_entity.type
_entity.pdbx_description
1 polymer ?
#
loop_
_entity_poly.entity_id
_entity_poly.type
_entity_poly.pdbx_seq_one_letter_code
_entity_poly.pdbx_strand_id
1 'polypeptide(L)'
;MGDILAALTSPGLTQALYAGNALWFSSAVIHFGFRQAHSMRRISHRKTYKDPAIRATPAGDKWHHDIMAYLGGMNSPLLLLSVLRLYASLRPSRYLSSKTSAGDVALDVTALTVLGLANFSQAILNLTLSRNNDRWIMGKGFDRITVLDAVFTVLDWSFALARVVTD
;
A
#
# COMPACT_ATOMS: atom_id res chain seq x y z
N MET A 1 -21.24 -6.17 18.86
CA MET A 1 -20.91 -5.34 17.68
C MET A 1 -20.39 -3.97 18.06
N GLY A 2 -21.01 -3.26 19.01
CA GLY A 2 -20.57 -1.92 19.45
C GLY A 2 -19.10 -1.82 19.85
N ASP A 3 -18.58 -2.75 20.66
CA ASP A 3 -17.19 -2.68 21.14
C ASP A 3 -16.14 -2.87 20.01
N ILE A 4 -16.44 -3.70 19.02
CA ILE A 4 -15.55 -3.92 17.86
C ILE A 4 -15.55 -2.69 16.95
N LEU A 5 -16.72 -2.10 16.69
CA LEU A 5 -16.83 -0.88 15.90
C LEU A 5 -16.14 0.29 16.61
N ALA A 6 -16.32 0.45 17.92
CA ALA A 6 -15.65 1.46 18.72
C ALA A 6 -14.13 1.30 18.74
N ALA A 7 -13.63 0.05 18.74
CA ALA A 7 -12.20 -0.20 18.58
C ALA A 7 -11.69 0.25 17.19
N LEU A 8 -12.38 -0.16 16.12
CA LEU A 8 -12.01 0.17 14.73
C LEU A 8 -12.09 1.68 14.42
N THR A 9 -12.91 2.44 15.13
CA THR A 9 -12.99 3.90 14.97
C THR A 9 -12.12 4.67 15.96
N SER A 10 -11.37 3.98 16.82
CA SER A 10 -10.51 4.65 17.80
C SER A 10 -9.42 5.50 17.11
N PRO A 11 -9.14 6.72 17.63
CA PRO A 11 -8.13 7.59 17.05
C PRO A 11 -6.74 6.95 16.98
N GLY A 12 -6.35 6.20 18.02
CA GLY A 12 -5.04 5.54 18.08
C GLY A 12 -4.85 4.46 17.02
N LEU A 13 -5.87 3.62 16.78
CA LEU A 13 -5.79 2.61 15.72
C LEU A 13 -5.81 3.23 14.32
N THR A 14 -6.54 4.32 14.15
CA THR A 14 -6.56 5.08 12.89
C THR A 14 -5.19 5.68 12.57
N GLN A 15 -4.56 6.28 13.58
CA GLN A 15 -3.18 6.78 13.48
C GLN A 15 -2.21 5.65 13.13
N ALA A 16 -2.34 4.50 13.79
CA ALA A 16 -1.51 3.32 13.49
C ALA A 16 -1.70 2.84 12.05
N LEU A 17 -2.93 2.85 11.53
CA LEU A 17 -3.24 2.46 10.16
C LEU A 17 -2.63 3.42 9.14
N TYR A 18 -2.75 4.74 9.35
CA TYR A 18 -2.08 5.73 8.50
C TYR A 18 -0.56 5.63 8.56
N ALA A 19 0.02 5.38 9.74
CA ALA A 19 1.45 5.16 9.88
C ALA A 19 1.90 3.88 9.15
N GLY A 20 1.12 2.80 9.25
CA GLY A 20 1.37 1.56 8.52
C GLY A 20 1.36 1.77 7.00
N ASN A 21 0.33 2.44 6.47
CA ASN A 21 0.26 2.81 5.05
C ASN A 21 1.42 3.72 4.64
N ALA A 22 1.78 4.71 5.45
CA ALA A 22 2.92 5.60 5.17
C ALA A 22 4.24 4.82 5.09
N LEU A 23 4.47 3.87 6.01
CA LEU A 23 5.66 3.00 5.96
C LEU A 23 5.63 2.07 4.74
N TRP A 24 4.47 1.51 4.42
CA TRP A 24 4.29 0.63 3.27
C TRP A 24 4.57 1.33 1.95
N PHE A 25 3.89 2.44 1.69
CA PHE A 25 4.10 3.22 0.48
C PHE A 25 5.47 3.90 0.43
N SER A 26 6.07 4.27 1.57
CA SER A 26 7.48 4.70 1.61
C SER A 26 8.42 3.61 1.13
N SER A 27 8.21 2.37 1.61
CA SER A 27 8.98 1.21 1.18
C SER A 27 8.86 1.02 -0.32
N ALA A 28 7.63 1.04 -0.87
CA ALA A 28 7.40 0.91 -2.31
C ALA A 28 8.09 2.03 -3.12
N VAL A 29 7.94 3.29 -2.72
CA VAL A 29 8.61 4.43 -3.38
C VAL A 29 10.13 4.27 -3.37
N ILE A 30 10.72 3.94 -2.24
CA ILE A 30 12.18 3.82 -2.12
C ILE A 30 12.69 2.62 -2.91
N HIS A 31 12.08 1.46 -2.70
CA HIS A 31 12.57 0.20 -3.26
C HIS A 31 12.32 0.09 -4.76
N PHE A 32 11.23 0.65 -5.27
CA PHE A 32 10.90 0.60 -6.69
C PHE A 32 11.38 1.84 -7.43
N GLY A 33 11.38 3.01 -6.80
CA GLY A 33 11.85 4.26 -7.40
C GLY A 33 13.37 4.41 -7.45
N PHE A 34 14.11 3.86 -6.49
CA PHE A 34 15.54 4.15 -6.35
C PHE A 34 16.43 2.93 -6.13
N ARG A 35 15.86 1.75 -5.84
CA ARG A 35 16.62 0.52 -5.57
C ARG A 35 16.19 -0.66 -6.44
N GLN A 36 15.80 -0.40 -7.69
CA GLN A 36 15.26 -1.36 -8.65
C GLN A 36 16.10 -2.64 -8.73
N ALA A 37 17.39 -2.51 -9.05
CA ALA A 37 18.29 -3.65 -9.19
C ALA A 37 18.40 -4.48 -7.89
N HIS A 38 18.39 -3.82 -6.73
CA HIS A 38 18.43 -4.50 -5.43
C HIS A 38 17.11 -5.26 -5.18
N SER A 39 15.98 -4.59 -5.37
CA SER A 39 14.65 -5.14 -5.20
C SER A 39 14.46 -6.35 -6.12
N MET A 40 14.81 -6.23 -7.39
CA MET A 40 14.81 -7.34 -8.35
C MET A 40 15.61 -8.54 -7.88
N ARG A 41 16.84 -8.33 -7.41
CA ARG A 41 17.69 -9.43 -6.93
C ARG A 41 17.12 -10.15 -5.71
N ARG A 42 16.30 -9.47 -4.91
CA ARG A 42 15.76 -10.00 -3.65
C ARG A 42 14.39 -10.64 -3.80
N ILE A 43 13.49 -10.00 -4.55
CA ILE A 43 12.07 -10.39 -4.59
C ILE A 43 11.69 -11.10 -5.90
N SER A 44 12.47 -10.96 -6.97
CA SER A 44 12.17 -11.64 -8.22
C SER A 44 12.65 -13.09 -8.21
N HIS A 45 11.94 -13.95 -8.94
CA HIS A 45 12.31 -15.36 -9.15
C HIS A 45 13.28 -15.56 -10.32
N ARG A 46 13.76 -14.49 -10.95
CA ARG A 46 14.58 -14.56 -12.18
C ARG A 46 15.80 -15.44 -12.02
N LYS A 47 16.47 -15.41 -10.86
CA LYS A 47 17.64 -16.24 -10.55
C LYS A 47 17.41 -17.75 -10.72
N THR A 48 16.18 -18.20 -10.50
CA THR A 48 15.80 -19.62 -10.51
C THR A 48 14.86 -19.96 -11.66
N TYR A 49 14.62 -19.02 -12.58
CA TYR A 49 13.69 -19.20 -13.68
C TYR A 49 14.15 -20.28 -14.68
N LYS A 50 13.22 -20.91 -15.40
CA LYS A 50 13.55 -22.03 -16.31
C LYS A 50 14.37 -21.57 -17.52
N ASP A 51 14.08 -20.39 -18.05
CA ASP A 51 14.76 -19.81 -19.22
C ASP A 51 16.16 -19.25 -18.85
N PRO A 52 17.26 -19.76 -19.46
CA PRO A 52 18.62 -19.27 -19.22
C PRO A 52 18.81 -17.77 -19.48
N ALA A 53 18.15 -17.21 -20.49
CA ALA A 53 18.30 -15.79 -20.84
C ALA A 53 17.76 -14.87 -19.73
N ILE A 54 16.68 -15.29 -19.07
CA ILE A 54 16.10 -14.58 -17.93
C ILE A 54 16.95 -14.79 -16.66
N ARG A 55 17.47 -16.00 -16.44
CA ARG A 55 18.39 -16.26 -15.31
C ARG A 55 19.67 -15.44 -15.38
N ALA A 56 20.18 -15.19 -16.59
CA ALA A 56 21.38 -14.38 -16.81
C ALA A 56 21.20 -12.91 -16.36
N THR A 57 19.96 -12.45 -16.15
CA THR A 57 19.64 -11.08 -15.73
C THR A 57 18.89 -11.08 -14.38
N PRO A 58 19.53 -11.54 -13.29
CA PRO A 58 18.87 -11.70 -11.99
C PRO A 58 18.50 -10.36 -11.32
N ALA A 59 19.07 -9.26 -11.80
CA ALA A 59 18.76 -7.90 -11.34
C ALA A 59 17.71 -7.20 -12.21
N GLY A 60 17.15 -7.88 -13.22
CA GLY A 60 16.37 -7.23 -14.28
C GLY A 60 17.26 -6.53 -15.30
N ASP A 61 16.64 -6.17 -16.44
CA ASP A 61 17.22 -5.30 -17.45
C ASP A 61 16.67 -3.86 -17.31
N LYS A 62 17.03 -2.98 -18.24
CA LYS A 62 16.60 -1.57 -18.23
C LYS A 62 15.08 -1.40 -18.24
N TRP A 63 14.34 -2.20 -19.03
CA TRP A 63 12.87 -2.15 -19.05
C TRP A 63 12.25 -2.52 -17.71
N HIS A 64 12.81 -3.51 -17.02
CA HIS A 64 12.34 -3.83 -15.67
C HIS A 64 12.57 -2.66 -14.71
N HIS A 65 13.71 -1.97 -14.82
CA HIS A 65 14.02 -0.83 -13.96
C HIS A 65 13.11 0.37 -14.24
N ASP A 66 12.82 0.66 -15.51
CA ASP A 66 11.93 1.76 -15.88
C ASP A 66 10.51 1.53 -15.37
N ILE A 67 9.99 0.30 -15.49
CA ILE A 67 8.66 -0.02 -14.96
C ILE A 67 8.65 0.05 -13.43
N MET A 68 9.69 -0.45 -12.75
CA MET A 68 9.78 -0.30 -11.30
C MET A 68 9.85 1.17 -10.88
N ALA A 69 10.60 2.01 -11.59
CA ALA A 69 10.66 3.44 -11.31
C ALA A 69 9.27 4.07 -11.43
N TYR A 70 8.53 3.70 -12.47
CA TYR A 70 7.16 4.14 -12.68
C TYR A 70 6.23 3.67 -11.55
N LEU A 71 6.31 2.40 -11.14
CA LEU A 71 5.56 1.87 -10.00
C LEU A 71 5.89 2.58 -8.68
N GLY A 72 7.17 2.89 -8.45
CA GLY A 72 7.59 3.72 -7.31
C GLY A 72 6.94 5.09 -7.34
N GLY A 73 6.92 5.74 -8.51
CA GLY A 73 6.23 7.00 -8.74
C GLY A 73 4.74 6.94 -8.44
N MET A 74 4.05 5.88 -8.90
CA MET A 74 2.62 5.68 -8.65
C MET A 74 2.26 5.51 -7.17
N ASN A 75 3.19 5.03 -6.34
CA ASN A 75 2.97 4.89 -4.90
C ASN A 75 3.21 6.20 -4.13
N SER A 76 3.85 7.21 -4.74
CA SER A 76 4.19 8.48 -4.06
C SER A 76 2.97 9.33 -3.64
N PRO A 77 1.85 9.40 -4.39
CA PRO A 77 0.67 10.14 -3.93
C PRO A 77 -0.02 9.46 -2.75
N LEU A 78 0.01 8.12 -2.69
CA LEU A 78 -0.57 7.32 -1.60
C LEU A 78 0.26 7.48 -0.31
N LEU A 79 1.58 7.51 -0.47
CA LEU A 79 2.50 7.92 0.60
C LEU A 79 2.15 9.32 1.10
N LEU A 80 2.04 10.30 0.21
CA LEU A 80 1.73 11.67 0.61
C LEU A 80 0.39 11.75 1.35
N LEU A 81 -0.65 11.08 0.83
CA LEU A 81 -1.98 11.03 1.45
C LEU A 81 -1.91 10.46 2.87
N SER A 82 -1.28 9.30 3.05
CA SER A 82 -1.15 8.65 4.36
C SER A 82 -0.35 9.50 5.36
N VAL A 83 0.74 10.13 4.93
CA VAL A 83 1.53 11.06 5.76
C VAL A 83 0.72 12.29 6.15
N LEU A 84 0.00 12.91 5.21
CA LEU A 84 -0.82 14.08 5.49
C LEU A 84 -1.96 13.77 6.47
N ARG A 85 -2.62 12.62 6.32
CA ARG A 85 -3.68 12.19 7.25
C ARG A 85 -3.12 11.84 8.63
N LEU A 86 -1.98 11.14 8.69
CA LEU A 86 -1.29 10.90 9.96
C LEU A 86 -0.93 12.23 10.64
N TYR A 87 -0.32 13.16 9.90
CA TYR A 87 0.04 14.47 10.41
C TYR A 87 -1.20 15.24 10.90
N ALA A 88 -2.28 15.28 10.11
CA ALA A 88 -3.53 15.95 10.48
C ALA A 88 -4.14 15.36 11.76
N SER A 89 -4.07 14.03 11.92
CA SER A 89 -4.60 13.35 13.11
C SER A 89 -3.77 13.60 14.38
N LEU A 90 -2.46 13.85 14.25
CA LEU A 90 -1.55 14.15 15.35
C LEU A 90 -1.49 15.66 15.66
N ARG A 91 -1.66 16.49 14.63
CA ARG A 91 -1.58 17.96 14.69
C ARG A 91 -2.70 18.57 13.85
N PRO A 92 -3.94 18.59 14.36
CA PRO A 92 -5.09 19.14 13.64
C PRO A 92 -4.83 20.58 13.22
N SER A 93 -5.01 20.88 11.94
CA SER A 93 -4.83 22.22 11.39
C SER A 93 -6.05 22.62 10.56
N ARG A 94 -6.29 23.93 10.42
CA ARG A 94 -7.42 24.44 9.63
C ARG A 94 -7.38 24.08 8.14
N TYR A 95 -6.23 23.61 7.67
CA TYR A 95 -6.01 23.29 6.25
C TYR A 95 -6.14 21.80 5.95
N LEU A 96 -6.01 20.94 6.98
CA LEU A 96 -5.95 19.48 6.81
C LEU A 96 -7.01 18.73 7.63
N SER A 97 -7.79 19.45 8.44
CA SER A 97 -8.86 18.91 9.28
C SER A 97 -10.09 19.81 9.21
N SER A 98 -11.27 19.21 9.36
CA SER A 98 -12.57 19.88 9.34
C SER A 98 -12.79 20.80 10.54
N LYS A 99 -12.09 20.57 11.66
CA LYS A 99 -12.30 21.23 12.97
C LYS A 99 -13.73 21.15 13.52
N THR A 100 -14.58 20.28 12.97
CA THR A 100 -15.94 20.10 13.45
C THR A 100 -15.96 19.25 14.72
N SER A 101 -17.06 19.31 15.48
CA SER A 101 -17.27 18.44 16.65
C SER A 101 -17.33 16.95 16.27
N ALA A 102 -17.74 16.64 15.04
CA ALA A 102 -17.72 15.30 14.46
C ALA A 102 -16.30 14.86 14.04
N GLY A 103 -15.31 15.76 14.03
CA GLY A 103 -13.95 15.47 13.61
C GLY A 103 -13.83 15.27 12.09
N ASP A 104 -12.86 14.46 11.68
CA ASP A 104 -12.47 14.32 10.27
C ASP A 104 -13.13 13.12 9.55
N VAL A 105 -14.30 12.65 9.99
CA VAL A 105 -14.87 11.37 9.53
C VAL A 105 -14.94 11.26 8.00
N ALA A 106 -15.49 12.27 7.32
CA ALA A 106 -15.58 12.26 5.85
C ALA A 106 -14.20 12.22 5.16
N LEU A 107 -13.20 12.92 5.72
CA LEU A 107 -11.82 12.91 5.20
C LEU A 107 -11.17 11.55 5.44
N ASP A 108 -11.42 10.92 6.59
CA ASP A 108 -10.92 9.60 6.90
C ASP A 108 -11.55 8.52 6.03
N VAL A 109 -12.87 8.52 5.86
CA VAL A 109 -13.58 7.58 4.98
C VAL A 109 -13.03 7.69 3.57
N THR A 110 -12.86 8.91 3.06
CA THR A 110 -12.31 9.13 1.71
C THR A 110 -10.88 8.63 1.61
N ALA A 111 -10.00 9.01 2.53
CA ALA A 111 -8.60 8.64 2.48
C ALA A 111 -8.41 7.12 2.61
N LEU A 112 -9.08 6.49 3.56
CA LEU A 112 -9.02 5.04 3.76
C LEU A 112 -9.61 4.27 2.58
N THR A 113 -10.69 4.77 1.96
CA THR A 113 -11.22 4.15 0.72
C THR A 113 -10.20 4.19 -0.42
N VAL A 114 -9.51 5.33 -0.60
CA VAL A 114 -8.47 5.48 -1.63
C VAL A 114 -7.26 4.57 -1.34
N LEU A 115 -6.77 4.54 -0.10
CA LEU A 115 -5.67 3.66 0.31
C LEU A 115 -6.06 2.17 0.15
N GLY A 116 -7.25 1.81 0.60
CA GLY A 116 -7.79 0.45 0.48
C GLY A 116 -7.96 0.02 -0.98
N LEU A 117 -8.43 0.90 -1.86
CA LEU A 117 -8.50 0.62 -3.29
C LEU A 117 -7.11 0.44 -3.92
N ALA A 118 -6.14 1.26 -3.52
CA ALA A 118 -4.78 1.15 -4.02
C ALA A 118 -4.14 -0.19 -3.61
N ASN A 119 -4.19 -0.53 -2.33
CA ASN A 119 -3.71 -1.82 -1.82
C ASN A 119 -4.45 -2.99 -2.49
N PHE A 120 -5.78 -2.88 -2.67
CA PHE A 120 -6.58 -3.92 -3.32
C PHE A 120 -6.16 -4.17 -4.76
N SER A 121 -5.94 -3.09 -5.51
CA SER A 121 -5.52 -3.19 -6.91
C SER A 121 -4.18 -3.93 -7.04
N GLN A 122 -3.21 -3.65 -6.16
CA GLN A 122 -1.91 -4.32 -6.15
C GLN A 122 -2.05 -5.80 -5.75
N ALA A 123 -2.82 -6.09 -4.68
CA ALA A 123 -3.09 -7.46 -4.24
C ALA A 123 -3.77 -8.30 -5.33
N ILE A 124 -4.80 -7.77 -6.00
CA ILE A 124 -5.50 -8.48 -7.08
C ILE A 124 -4.58 -8.77 -8.26
N LEU A 125 -3.79 -7.78 -8.71
CA LEU A 125 -2.91 -7.98 -9.85
C LEU A 125 -1.87 -9.07 -9.55
N ASN A 126 -1.35 -9.09 -8.33
CA ASN A 126 -0.43 -10.14 -7.86
C ASN A 126 -1.08 -11.52 -7.78
N LEU A 127 -2.34 -11.59 -7.33
CA LEU A 127 -3.09 -12.86 -7.20
C LEU A 127 -3.62 -13.42 -8.53
N THR A 128 -3.93 -12.55 -9.50
CA THR A 128 -4.60 -12.94 -10.75
C THR A 128 -3.64 -13.00 -11.94
N LEU A 129 -2.85 -11.95 -12.18
CA LEU A 129 -1.96 -11.87 -13.33
C LEU A 129 -0.58 -12.49 -13.06
N SER A 130 0.01 -12.20 -11.89
CA SER A 130 1.37 -12.67 -11.57
C SER A 130 1.44 -14.14 -11.16
N ARG A 131 0.31 -14.77 -10.79
CA ARG A 131 0.25 -16.16 -10.31
C ARG A 131 0.88 -17.18 -11.27
N ASN A 132 0.75 -16.95 -12.58
CA ASN A 132 1.20 -17.87 -13.61
C ASN A 132 2.47 -17.40 -14.34
N ASN A 133 3.01 -16.24 -13.99
CA ASN A 133 4.10 -15.61 -14.72
C ASN A 133 5.30 -15.33 -13.81
N ASP A 134 6.29 -16.23 -13.77
CA ASP A 134 7.50 -15.98 -12.97
C ASP A 134 8.48 -14.98 -13.64
N ARG A 135 8.09 -14.35 -14.77
CA ARG A 135 8.87 -13.28 -15.41
C ARG A 135 8.67 -11.93 -14.72
N TRP A 136 7.52 -11.72 -14.06
CA TRP A 136 7.14 -10.43 -13.50
C TRP A 136 7.58 -10.23 -12.05
N ILE A 137 7.74 -8.96 -11.71
CA ILE A 137 8.28 -8.45 -10.46
C ILE A 137 7.13 -8.33 -9.48
N MET A 138 7.34 -8.86 -8.28
CA MET A 138 6.44 -8.76 -7.11
C MET A 138 5.26 -9.70 -7.18
N GLY A 139 5.02 -10.41 -6.09
CA GLY A 139 3.74 -11.06 -5.89
C GLY A 139 3.60 -12.37 -6.63
N LYS A 140 4.13 -13.47 -6.10
CA LYS A 140 3.60 -14.78 -6.49
C LYS A 140 2.68 -15.32 -5.40
N GLY A 141 1.37 -15.25 -5.67
CA GLY A 141 0.37 -15.77 -4.72
C GLY A 141 0.48 -15.04 -3.38
N PHE A 142 0.72 -15.78 -2.29
CA PHE A 142 0.83 -15.22 -0.93
C PHE A 142 2.25 -14.80 -0.56
N ASP A 143 2.93 -14.08 -1.45
CA ASP A 143 4.22 -13.50 -1.08
C ASP A 143 4.05 -12.32 -0.10
N ARG A 144 5.17 -11.83 0.44
CA ARG A 144 5.13 -10.80 1.49
C ARG A 144 4.49 -9.50 1.02
N ILE A 145 4.66 -9.11 -0.25
CA ILE A 145 4.10 -7.87 -0.80
C ILE A 145 2.58 -8.03 -0.90
N THR A 146 2.13 -9.12 -1.53
CA THR A 146 0.71 -9.42 -1.73
C THR A 146 -0.03 -9.58 -0.41
N VAL A 147 0.59 -10.23 0.57
CA VAL A 147 0.01 -10.37 1.92
C VAL A 147 -0.12 -9.01 2.60
N LEU A 148 0.90 -8.14 2.51
CA LEU A 148 0.83 -6.80 3.10
C LEU A 148 -0.24 -5.94 2.41
N ASP A 149 -0.29 -5.95 1.07
CA ASP A 149 -1.35 -5.28 0.31
C ASP A 149 -2.74 -5.78 0.71
N ALA A 150 -2.93 -7.11 0.83
CA ALA A 150 -4.21 -7.68 1.24
C ALA A 150 -4.58 -7.29 2.69
N VAL A 151 -3.62 -7.27 3.61
CA VAL A 151 -3.84 -6.85 5.00
C VAL A 151 -4.26 -5.38 5.05
N PHE A 152 -3.51 -4.47 4.41
CA PHE A 152 -3.88 -3.06 4.39
C PHE A 152 -5.20 -2.81 3.67
N THR A 153 -5.48 -3.54 2.59
CA THR A 153 -6.80 -3.52 1.93
C THR A 153 -7.92 -3.79 2.93
N VAL A 154 -7.84 -4.91 3.65
CA VAL A 154 -8.89 -5.32 4.60
C VAL A 154 -9.04 -4.30 5.72
N LEU A 155 -7.92 -3.81 6.28
CA LEU A 155 -7.95 -2.85 7.36
C LEU A 155 -8.53 -1.50 6.91
N ASP A 156 -8.06 -0.96 5.78
CA ASP A 156 -8.50 0.32 5.23
C ASP A 156 -10.01 0.32 4.96
N TRP A 157 -10.52 -0.72 4.28
CA TRP A 157 -11.96 -0.87 4.03
C TRP A 157 -12.76 -1.09 5.30
N SER A 158 -12.26 -1.89 6.24
CA SER A 158 -12.96 -2.12 7.51
C SER A 158 -13.10 -0.84 8.33
N PHE A 159 -12.06 -0.01 8.37
CA PHE A 159 -12.07 1.27 9.10
C PHE A 159 -12.92 2.33 8.41
N ALA A 160 -12.95 2.34 7.07
CA ALA A 160 -13.83 3.22 6.29
C ALA A 160 -15.30 2.84 6.51
N LEU A 161 -15.65 1.56 6.38
CA LEU A 161 -17.01 1.07 6.56
C LEU A 161 -17.48 1.20 8.02
N ALA A 162 -16.62 0.93 9.00
CA ALA A 162 -16.97 1.10 10.41
C ALA A 162 -17.41 2.54 10.70
N ARG A 163 -16.69 3.54 10.17
CA ARG A 163 -17.05 4.95 10.31
C ARG A 163 -18.40 5.29 9.72
N VAL A 164 -18.68 4.81 8.51
CA VAL A 164 -19.97 5.03 7.82
C VAL A 164 -21.15 4.47 8.61
N VAL A 165 -20.94 3.38 9.36
CA VAL A 165 -21.98 2.73 10.15
C VAL A 165 -22.14 3.34 11.55
N THR A 166 -21.12 4.04 12.06
CA THR A 166 -21.13 4.64 13.40
C THR A 166 -21.45 6.14 13.44
N ASP A 167 -21.33 6.84 12.31
CA ASP A 167 -21.83 8.23 12.13
C ASP A 167 -23.36 8.24 11.93
#